data_AF-A0A6C0JXM7-F1
#
_entry.id   AF-A0A6C0JXM7-F1
#
_cell.length_a   1.000
_cell.length_b   1.000
_cell.length_c   1.000
_cell.angle_alpha   90.00
_cell.angle_beta   90.00
_cell.angle_gamma   90.00
#
_symmetry.space_group_name_H-M   'P 1'
#
loop_
_entity.id
_entity.type
_entity.pdbx_description
1 polymer ?
#
loop_
_entity_poly.entity_id
_entity_poly.type
_entity_poly.pdbx_seq_one_letter_code
_entity_poly.pdbx_strand_id
1 'polypeptide(L)'
;MSSLFKTTKYINFHNKTELPIMVDSWVDGSNSLRCLRVGPGEKLVLHSSVGEWHVNSMLTDDSDYKLWRDGGLNRYINLGKFRSNPCASGNYSWMEWEHIFDCVYSKCDPVLDSRSQEPIAGLVTFVFKGLPTPSS
;
A
#
# COMPACT_ATOMS: atom_id res chain seq x y z
N MET A 1 26.68 12.68 -16.86
CA MET A 1 26.20 12.10 -15.58
C MET A 1 24.75 11.70 -15.77
N SER A 2 24.47 10.40 -15.88
CA SER A 2 23.09 9.91 -15.91
C SER A 2 22.47 10.14 -14.54
N SER A 3 21.54 11.07 -14.44
CA SER A 3 20.57 11.10 -13.36
C SER A 3 19.72 9.84 -13.48
N LEU A 4 20.25 8.70 -13.02
CA LEU A 4 19.44 7.53 -12.69
C LEU A 4 18.36 8.07 -11.76
N PHE A 5 17.11 8.08 -12.23
CA PHE A 5 15.96 8.46 -11.42
C PHE A 5 16.11 7.76 -10.08
N LYS A 6 16.43 8.54 -9.03
CA LYS A 6 16.55 7.99 -7.69
C LYS A 6 15.12 7.74 -7.26
N THR A 7 14.63 6.53 -7.53
CA THR A 7 13.27 6.16 -7.16
C THR A 7 13.15 6.34 -5.66
N THR A 8 12.19 7.15 -5.22
CA THR A 8 11.96 7.35 -3.79
C THR A 8 11.68 5.99 -3.15
N LYS A 9 12.46 5.64 -2.14
CA LYS A 9 12.39 4.30 -1.55
C LYS A 9 11.46 4.23 -0.34
N TYR A 10 11.10 5.38 0.24
CA TYR A 10 10.31 5.45 1.46
C TYR A 10 9.00 6.23 1.27
N ILE A 11 7.91 5.74 1.86
CA ILE A 11 6.58 6.37 1.80
C ILE A 11 5.84 6.18 3.12
N ASN A 12 5.04 7.17 3.52
CA ASN A 12 4.07 6.95 4.58
C ASN A 12 2.88 6.19 4.01
N PHE A 13 2.49 5.13 4.68
CA PHE A 13 1.31 4.35 4.34
C PHE A 13 0.34 4.36 5.51
N HIS A 14 -0.93 4.54 5.22
CA HIS A 14 -2.01 4.54 6.19
C HIS A 14 -3.11 3.59 5.74
N ASN A 15 -3.35 2.53 6.50
CA ASN A 15 -4.52 1.70 6.31
C ASN A 15 -5.71 2.34 7.03
N LYS A 16 -6.59 3.02 6.30
CA LYS A 16 -7.81 3.64 6.86
C LYS A 16 -9.02 2.71 6.73
N THR A 17 -8.80 1.43 6.48
CA THR A 17 -9.87 0.43 6.49
C THR A 17 -10.05 -0.13 7.89
N GLU A 18 -11.20 -0.74 8.13
CA GLU A 18 -11.49 -1.51 9.35
C GLU A 18 -10.92 -2.95 9.25
N LEU A 19 -10.11 -3.24 8.22
CA LEU A 19 -9.63 -4.58 7.91
C LEU A 19 -8.09 -4.60 7.86
N PRO A 20 -7.45 -5.69 8.30
CA PRO A 20 -6.02 -5.88 8.09
C PRO A 20 -5.72 -6.09 6.60
N ILE A 21 -4.56 -5.63 6.13
CA ILE A 21 -4.05 -5.87 4.77
C ILE A 21 -2.58 -6.28 4.81
N MET A 22 -2.11 -6.86 3.73
CA MET A 22 -0.70 -7.14 3.48
C MET A 22 -0.14 -6.16 2.46
N VAL A 23 1.04 -5.63 2.74
CA VAL A 23 1.81 -4.80 1.81
C VAL A 23 3.14 -5.45 1.51
N ASP A 24 3.38 -5.73 0.23
CA ASP A 24 4.57 -6.44 -0.25
C ASP A 24 5.50 -5.53 -1.04
N SER A 25 6.81 -5.63 -0.81
CA SER A 25 7.83 -4.84 -1.52
C SER A 25 9.22 -5.49 -1.51
N TRP A 26 10.04 -5.14 -2.50
CA TRP A 26 11.43 -5.59 -2.58
C TRP A 26 12.35 -4.68 -1.78
N VAL A 27 13.29 -5.26 -1.02
CA VAL A 27 14.28 -4.52 -0.23
C VAL A 27 15.69 -5.02 -0.54
N ASP A 28 16.54 -4.14 -1.08
CA ASP A 28 17.95 -4.42 -1.36
C ASP A 28 18.66 -4.78 -0.05
N GLY A 29 19.60 -5.73 -0.13
CA GLY A 29 20.34 -6.21 1.04
C GLY A 29 19.63 -7.30 1.84
N SER A 30 18.33 -7.57 1.59
CA SER A 30 17.67 -8.78 2.10
C SER A 30 17.46 -9.87 1.04
N ASN A 31 17.62 -9.54 -0.26
CA ASN A 31 17.32 -10.42 -1.40
C ASN A 31 15.94 -11.11 -1.32
N SER A 32 15.03 -10.57 -0.51
CA SER A 32 13.77 -11.19 -0.15
C SER A 32 12.63 -10.20 -0.35
N LEU A 33 11.46 -10.73 -0.70
CA LEU A 33 10.21 -9.98 -0.64
C LEU A 33 9.90 -9.69 0.84
N ARG A 34 9.67 -8.42 1.18
CA ARG A 34 9.19 -8.02 2.49
C ARG A 34 7.67 -7.90 2.43
N CYS A 35 7.01 -8.79 3.18
CA CYS A 35 5.57 -8.78 3.38
C CYS A 35 5.27 -8.19 4.75
N LEU A 36 4.43 -7.16 4.82
CA LEU A 36 4.09 -6.48 6.07
C LEU A 36 2.58 -6.45 6.25
N ARG A 37 2.11 -7.03 7.36
CA ARG A 37 0.73 -6.86 7.82
C ARG A 37 0.55 -5.45 8.36
N VAL A 38 -0.45 -4.75 7.85
CA VAL A 38 -0.85 -3.41 8.30
C VAL A 38 -2.28 -3.51 8.83
N GLY A 39 -2.43 -3.34 10.14
CA GLY A 39 -3.69 -3.41 10.84
C GLY A 39 -4.62 -2.23 10.54
N PRO A 40 -5.89 -2.31 10.98
CA PRO A 40 -6.84 -1.22 10.87
C PRO A 40 -6.34 0.08 11.52
N GLY A 41 -6.44 1.20 10.81
CA GLY A 41 -5.99 2.52 11.27
C GLY A 41 -4.48 2.72 11.37
N GLU A 42 -3.66 1.71 11.10
CA GLU A 42 -2.21 1.80 11.29
C GLU A 42 -1.53 2.71 10.25
N LYS A 43 -0.52 3.45 10.73
CA LYS A 43 0.35 4.30 9.92
C LYS A 43 1.78 3.81 10.04
N LEU A 44 2.41 3.49 8.92
CA LEU A 44 3.76 2.93 8.88
C LEU A 44 4.59 3.59 7.78
N VAL A 45 5.90 3.66 7.98
CA VAL A 45 6.84 4.00 6.91
C VAL A 45 7.23 2.71 6.21
N LEU A 46 6.95 2.64 4.91
CA LEU A 46 7.31 1.50 4.07
C LEU A 46 8.60 1.79 3.31
N HIS A 47 9.41 0.75 3.10
CA HIS A 47 10.62 0.81 2.30
C HIS A 47 10.51 -0.14 1.11
N SER A 48 10.83 0.35 -0.09
CA SER A 48 10.96 -0.45 -1.31
C SER A 48 12.16 0.03 -2.11
N SER A 49 13.06 -0.87 -2.44
CA SER A 49 14.24 -0.59 -3.25
C SER A 49 13.91 -0.20 -4.69
N VAL A 50 12.78 -0.68 -5.18
CA VAL A 50 12.27 -0.37 -6.52
C VAL A 50 11.20 0.73 -6.51
N GLY A 51 10.83 1.23 -5.33
CA GLY A 51 9.75 2.22 -5.14
C GLY A 51 8.38 1.75 -5.61
N GLU A 52 8.13 0.44 -5.54
CA GLU A 52 6.84 -0.19 -5.83
C GLU A 52 6.39 -1.05 -4.64
N TRP A 53 5.08 -1.08 -4.41
CA TRP A 53 4.40 -1.87 -3.37
C TRP A 53 3.14 -2.53 -3.94
N HIS A 54 2.79 -3.70 -3.41
CA HIS A 54 1.54 -4.38 -3.73
C HIS A 54 0.70 -4.50 -2.47
N VAL A 55 -0.59 -4.22 -2.58
CA VAL A 55 -1.56 -4.38 -1.49
C VAL A 55 -2.41 -5.61 -1.79
N ASN A 56 -2.46 -6.54 -0.85
CA ASN A 56 -3.24 -7.77 -0.98
C ASN A 56 -3.85 -8.21 0.36
N SER A 57 -4.72 -9.22 0.30
CA SER A 57 -5.42 -9.79 1.45
C SER A 57 -4.96 -11.23 1.77
N MET A 58 -3.78 -11.64 1.29
CA MET A 58 -3.19 -12.96 1.60
C MET A 58 -2.66 -13.00 3.03
N LEU A 59 -3.58 -12.88 3.98
CA LEU A 59 -3.32 -12.91 5.42
C LEU A 59 -3.12 -14.35 5.86
N THR A 60 -2.02 -14.60 6.58
CA THR A 60 -1.70 -15.95 7.08
C THR A 60 -2.33 -16.26 8.44
N ASP A 61 -2.75 -15.22 9.16
CA ASP A 61 -3.39 -15.35 10.47
C ASP A 61 -4.91 -15.56 10.32
N ASP A 62 -5.45 -16.59 10.96
CA ASP A 62 -6.87 -16.95 10.84
C ASP A 62 -7.79 -15.87 11.44
N SER A 63 -7.36 -15.15 12.47
CA SER A 63 -8.16 -14.08 13.07
C SER A 63 -8.32 -12.90 12.13
N ASP A 64 -7.26 -12.55 11.39
CA ASP A 64 -7.30 -11.52 10.36
C ASP A 64 -8.11 -11.98 9.13
N TYR A 65 -7.91 -13.22 8.69
CA TYR A 65 -8.63 -13.79 7.54
C TYR A 65 -10.12 -13.96 7.80
N LYS A 66 -10.51 -14.31 9.03
CA LYS A 66 -11.91 -14.41 9.44
C LYS A 66 -12.68 -13.10 9.23
N LEU A 67 -12.06 -11.95 9.48
CA LEU A 67 -12.70 -10.64 9.24
C LEU A 67 -13.02 -10.44 7.75
N TRP A 68 -12.11 -10.83 6.87
CA TRP A 68 -12.31 -10.77 5.41
C TRP A 68 -13.41 -11.72 4.96
N ARG A 69 -13.40 -12.96 5.43
CA ARG A 69 -14.42 -13.96 5.09
C ARG A 69 -15.80 -13.54 5.57
N ASP A 70 -15.93 -13.13 6.83
CA ASP A 70 -17.21 -12.78 7.43
C ASP A 70 -17.78 -11.48 6.82
N GLY A 71 -16.93 -10.60 6.27
CA GLY A 71 -17.31 -9.44 5.45
C GLY A 71 -17.66 -9.73 3.98
N GLY A 72 -17.58 -10.99 3.53
CA GLY A 72 -17.82 -11.36 2.12
C GLY A 72 -16.71 -10.93 1.16
N LEU A 73 -15.50 -10.73 1.67
CA LEU A 73 -14.36 -10.18 0.93
C LEU A 73 -13.30 -11.23 0.57
N ASN A 74 -13.49 -12.50 0.92
CA ASN A 74 -12.52 -13.59 0.74
C ASN A 74 -12.07 -13.82 -0.71
N ARG A 75 -12.79 -13.29 -1.71
CA ARG A 75 -12.42 -13.38 -3.14
C ARG A 75 -11.45 -12.29 -3.62
N TYR A 76 -11.27 -11.22 -2.85
CA TYR A 76 -10.48 -10.06 -3.25
C TYR A 76 -9.04 -10.21 -2.77
N ILE A 77 -8.23 -10.97 -3.52
CA ILE A 77 -6.86 -11.32 -3.09
C ILE A 77 -5.89 -10.18 -3.41
N ASN A 78 -5.79 -9.78 -4.67
CA ASN A 78 -4.96 -8.66 -5.10
C ASN A 78 -5.79 -7.38 -5.08
N LEU A 79 -5.47 -6.45 -4.20
CA LEU A 79 -6.26 -5.22 -4.02
C LEU A 79 -5.75 -4.10 -4.91
N GLY A 80 -4.42 -4.02 -5.06
CA GLY A 80 -3.80 -3.09 -5.99
C GLY A 80 -2.29 -3.05 -5.87
N LYS A 81 -1.71 -2.10 -6.59
CA LYS A 81 -0.28 -1.75 -6.54
C LYS A 81 -0.16 -0.28 -6.14
N PHE A 82 1.02 0.21 -5.76
CA PHE A 82 1.42 1.63 -5.80
C PHE A 82 2.90 1.88 -5.92
N ARG A 83 3.25 3.13 -6.25
CA ARG A 83 4.62 3.60 -6.47
C ARG A 83 4.96 4.75 -5.52
N SER A 84 6.19 5.23 -5.57
CA SER A 84 6.63 6.35 -4.74
C SER A 84 6.66 7.70 -5.45
N ASN A 85 6.48 7.70 -6.77
CA ASN A 85 6.22 8.90 -7.57
C ASN A 85 5.00 8.62 -8.48
N PRO A 86 3.90 9.40 -8.40
CA PRO A 86 2.71 9.12 -9.20
C PRO A 86 3.04 9.41 -10.66
N CYS A 87 2.38 8.72 -11.59
CA CYS A 87 2.52 9.12 -12.99
C CYS A 87 1.91 10.52 -13.22
N ALA A 88 2.21 11.13 -14.38
CA ALA A 88 1.86 12.52 -14.70
C ALA A 88 0.36 12.87 -14.57
N SER A 89 -0.52 11.87 -14.53
CA SER A 89 -1.96 12.02 -14.30
C SER A 89 -2.38 11.99 -12.81
N GLY A 90 -1.45 11.97 -11.87
CA GLY A 90 -1.75 11.94 -10.43
C GLY A 90 -2.25 10.59 -9.92
N ASN A 91 -2.43 9.61 -10.81
CA ASN A 91 -2.84 8.27 -10.46
C ASN A 91 -1.63 7.49 -9.96
N TYR A 92 -1.66 7.09 -8.69
CA TYR A 92 -0.97 5.87 -8.32
C TYR A 92 -1.85 4.71 -8.74
N SER A 93 -1.31 3.92 -9.68
CA SER A 93 -1.35 2.46 -9.71
C SER A 93 -2.69 1.72 -9.70
N TRP A 94 -2.80 0.88 -10.72
CA TRP A 94 -3.76 -0.20 -10.90
C TRP A 94 -4.36 -0.74 -9.59
N MET A 95 -5.67 -0.55 -9.47
CA MET A 95 -6.53 -1.11 -8.45
C MET A 95 -7.48 -2.09 -9.14
N GLU A 96 -7.36 -3.38 -8.83
CA GLU A 96 -8.23 -4.41 -9.44
C GLU A 96 -9.70 -4.18 -9.06
N TRP A 97 -9.93 -3.58 -7.89
CA TRP A 97 -11.25 -3.39 -7.28
C TRP A 97 -11.51 -1.93 -6.89
N GLU A 98 -11.20 -0.97 -7.76
CA GLU A 98 -11.30 0.49 -7.50
C GLU A 98 -12.69 1.00 -7.05
N HIS A 99 -13.74 0.23 -7.30
CA HIS A 99 -15.09 0.52 -6.84
C HIS A 99 -15.33 0.14 -5.37
N ILE A 100 -14.49 -0.75 -4.81
CA ILE A 100 -14.56 -1.28 -3.44
C ILE A 100 -13.47 -0.68 -2.57
N PHE A 101 -12.29 -0.45 -3.14
CA PHE A 101 -11.14 0.10 -2.44
C PHE A 101 -10.62 1.34 -3.15
N ASP A 102 -10.06 2.27 -2.38
CA ASP A 102 -9.37 3.45 -2.88
C ASP A 102 -7.94 3.49 -2.37
N CYS A 103 -7.06 4.12 -3.13
CA CYS A 103 -5.66 4.35 -2.78
C CYS A 103 -5.31 5.81 -3.09
N VAL A 104 -5.41 6.66 -2.07
CA VAL A 104 -5.32 8.10 -2.22
C VAL A 104 -3.92 8.57 -1.84
N TYR A 105 -3.29 9.33 -2.74
CA TYR A 105 -2.02 9.99 -2.45
C TYR A 105 -2.21 11.43 -2.00
N SER A 106 -1.44 11.83 -1.00
CA SER A 106 -1.29 13.22 -0.57
C SER A 106 0.19 13.57 -0.55
N LYS A 107 0.54 14.75 -1.08
CA LYS A 107 1.88 15.31 -0.87
C LYS A 107 2.04 15.64 0.61
N CYS A 108 3.23 15.38 1.13
CA CYS A 108 3.62 15.74 2.49
C CYS A 108 4.91 16.55 2.42
N ASP A 109 5.13 17.38 3.43
CA ASP A 109 6.43 18.01 3.61
C ASP A 109 7.51 16.93 3.74
N PRO A 110 8.68 17.10 3.11
CA PRO A 110 9.72 16.10 3.11
C PRO A 110 10.24 15.87 4.54
N VAL A 111 10.08 14.64 5.02
CA VAL A 111 10.67 14.15 6.26
C VAL A 111 11.72 13.11 5.90
N LEU A 112 12.84 13.07 6.62
CA LEU A 112 13.87 12.06 6.44
C LEU A 112 13.61 10.86 7.36
N ASP A 113 13.78 9.65 6.84
CA ASP A 113 13.82 8.46 7.68
C ASP A 113 15.04 8.55 8.61
N SER A 114 14.83 8.37 9.91
CA SER A 114 15.87 8.58 10.93
C SER A 114 17.06 7.64 10.82
N ARG A 115 16.88 6.46 10.21
CA ARG A 115 17.89 5.40 10.11
C ARG A 115 18.73 5.55 8.85
N SER A 116 18.08 5.83 7.73
CA SER A 116 18.70 5.86 6.39
C SER A 116 19.02 7.27 5.90
N GLN A 117 18.42 8.30 6.51
CA GLN A 117 18.49 9.70 6.06
C GLN A 117 17.96 9.91 4.63
N GLU A 118 17.20 8.95 4.08
CA GLU A 118 16.53 9.07 2.79
C GLU A 118 15.18 9.79 2.95
N PRO A 119 14.71 10.52 1.92
CA PRO A 119 13.43 11.22 1.98
C PRO A 119 12.25 10.24 1.96
N ILE A 120 11.27 10.52 2.82
CA ILE A 120 9.95 9.87 2.82
C ILE A 120 9.04 10.72 1.94
N ALA A 121 8.57 10.16 0.82
CA ALA A 121 7.68 10.88 -0.09
C ALA A 121 6.22 10.62 0.24
N GLY A 122 5.50 11.71 0.53
CA GLY A 122 4.04 11.74 0.60
C GLY A 122 3.40 10.76 1.58
N LEU A 123 2.09 10.61 1.42
CA LEU A 123 1.23 9.72 2.18
C LEU A 123 0.30 8.99 1.21
N VAL A 124 0.33 7.67 1.27
CA VAL A 124 -0.66 6.80 0.63
C VAL A 124 -1.65 6.35 1.68
N THR A 125 -2.94 6.59 1.43
CA THR A 125 -4.04 6.16 2.28
C THR A 125 -4.90 5.13 1.56
N PHE A 126 -4.97 3.93 2.11
CA PHE A 126 -5.83 2.85 1.61
C PHE A 126 -7.19 2.90 2.30
N VAL A 127 -8.28 2.86 1.53
CA VAL A 127 -9.65 3.07 2.02
C VAL A 127 -10.58 1.98 1.50
N PHE A 128 -11.52 1.54 2.33
CA PHE A 128 -12.60 0.65 1.93
C PHE A 128 -13.86 1.48 1.72
N LYS A 129 -14.43 1.40 0.52
CA LYS A 129 -15.60 2.17 0.07
C LYS A 129 -16.92 1.43 0.30
N GLY A 130 -16.85 0.14 0.63
CA GLY A 130 -18.00 -0.75 0.76
C GLY A 130 -18.17 -1.69 -0.44
N LEU A 131 -19.01 -2.70 -0.27
CA LEU A 131 -19.40 -3.59 -1.38
C LEU A 131 -20.33 -2.84 -2.34
N PRO A 132 -20.24 -3.09 -3.66
CA PRO A 132 -21.18 -2.50 -4.61
C PRO A 132 -22.59 -2.95 -4.25
N THR A 133 -23.51 -2.00 -4.17
CA THR A 133 -24.94 -2.30 -4.04
C THR A 133 -25.41 -3.01 -5.30
N PRO A 134 -26.25 -4.07 -5.20
CA PRO A 134 -26.84 -4.67 -6.37
C PRO A 134 -27.55 -3.60 -7.19
N SER A 135 -27.25 -3.52 -8.48
CA SER A 135 -28.05 -2.74 -9.42
C SER A 135 -29.46 -3.34 -9.43
N SER A 136 -30.41 -2.59 -8.85
CA SER A 136 -31.85 -2.86 -8.81
C SER A 136 -32.45 -2.98 -10.20
#